data_AF-A0A1Q5ZRW3-F1
#
_entry.id   AF-A0A1Q5ZRW3-F1
#
_cell.length_a   1.000
_cell.length_b   1.000
_cell.length_c   1.000
_cell.angle_alpha   90.00
_cell.angle_beta   90.00
_cell.angle_gamma   90.00
#
_symmetry.space_group_name_H-M   'P 1'
#
loop_
_entity.id
_entity.type
_entity.pdbx_description
1 polymer ?
#
loop_
_entity_poly.entity_id
_entity_poly.type
_entity_poly.pdbx_seq_one_letter_code
_entity_poly.pdbx_strand_id
1 'polypeptide(L)'
;MGIAVNKESIKFRGFYSQGDGSGFSAMVDIPKLVNAVANQSWKDYAPMQEFNFDVPQTDRRVMALVSGGLLPSEPQIISRSRQFGVVTNVGISEVIRDGKTHDNIFEELDKLEEWLRSVAEILNRHLYTSLEKQYDFLTSDTAIKESLLTNEYLFTADGRSANHLVELNKRTSKN
;
A
#
# COMPACT_ATOMS: atom_id res chain seq x y z
N MET A 1 -13.85 -2.54 -4.99
CA MET A 1 -12.78 -1.90 -4.19
C MET A 1 -12.83 -0.38 -4.18
N GLY A 2 -12.89 0.33 -5.32
CA GLY A 2 -13.01 1.81 -5.28
C GLY A 2 -11.68 2.56 -5.07
N ILE A 3 -10.57 1.84 -4.96
CA ILE A 3 -9.22 2.40 -4.95
C ILE A 3 -8.47 1.85 -6.16
N ALA A 4 -7.81 2.73 -6.91
CA ALA A 4 -6.94 2.40 -8.03
C ALA A 4 -5.53 2.95 -7.77
N VAL A 5 -4.63 2.08 -7.29
CA VAL A 5 -3.25 2.44 -6.95
C VAL A 5 -2.44 2.68 -8.22
N ASN A 6 -1.72 3.80 -8.28
CA ASN A 6 -0.66 4.00 -9.26
C ASN A 6 0.58 3.21 -8.82
N LYS A 7 0.87 2.09 -9.49
CA LYS A 7 1.98 1.20 -9.12
C LYS A 7 3.36 1.89 -9.16
N GLU A 8 3.56 2.82 -10.09
CA GLU A 8 4.83 3.57 -10.23
C GLU A 8 5.05 4.56 -9.08
N SER A 9 3.99 4.90 -8.34
CA SER A 9 4.06 5.79 -7.19
C SER A 9 4.38 5.09 -5.88
N ILE A 10 4.42 3.75 -5.87
CA ILE A 10 4.76 2.97 -4.68
C ILE A 10 6.22 3.22 -4.33
N LYS A 11 6.47 3.63 -3.08
CA LYS A 11 7.80 3.95 -2.57
C LYS A 11 8.03 3.21 -1.26
N PHE A 12 9.28 2.82 -1.05
CA PHE A 12 9.79 2.24 0.18
C PHE A 12 11.22 2.74 0.42
N ARG A 13 11.58 3.07 1.67
CA ARG A 13 12.92 3.57 2.02
C ARG A 13 13.68 2.75 3.05
N GLY A 14 13.14 1.60 3.43
CA GLY A 14 13.72 0.74 4.45
C GLY A 14 12.92 0.76 5.73
N PHE A 15 13.21 -0.22 6.57
CA PHE A 15 12.63 -0.34 7.89
C PHE A 15 13.31 0.63 8.86
N TYR A 16 12.62 1.01 9.93
CA TYR A 16 13.17 1.82 11.03
C TYR A 16 13.58 3.26 10.64
N SER A 17 13.10 3.79 9.51
CA SER A 17 13.24 5.21 9.12
C SER A 17 12.22 6.09 9.84
N GLN A 18 12.49 7.40 10.03
CA GLN A 18 11.48 8.34 10.54
C GLN A 18 10.29 8.47 9.57
N GLY A 19 9.08 8.11 10.03
CA GLY A 19 7.82 8.12 9.26
C GLY A 19 7.22 6.72 9.09
N ASP A 20 6.36 6.55 8.09
CA ASP A 20 5.73 5.25 7.78
C ASP A 20 6.60 4.34 6.90
N GLY A 21 7.76 4.82 6.43
CA GLY A 21 8.75 4.07 5.62
C GLY A 21 8.28 3.64 4.21
N SER A 22 6.99 3.78 3.92
CA SER A 22 6.34 3.45 2.65
C SER A 22 5.28 4.49 2.28
N GLY A 23 4.88 4.49 1.01
CA GLY A 23 3.80 5.34 0.52
C GLY A 23 3.35 4.94 -0.88
N PHE A 24 2.14 5.32 -1.24
CA PHE A 24 1.57 5.12 -2.58
C PHE A 24 0.61 6.27 -2.90
N SER A 25 0.35 6.48 -4.19
CA SER A 25 -0.72 7.35 -4.67
C SER A 25 -1.82 6.51 -5.30
N ALA A 26 -3.08 6.94 -5.16
CA ALA A 26 -4.22 6.25 -5.73
C ALA A 26 -5.35 7.22 -6.10
N MET A 27 -6.05 6.92 -7.19
CA MET A 27 -7.36 7.50 -7.48
C MET A 27 -8.41 6.77 -6.67
N VAL A 28 -9.41 7.50 -6.18
CA VAL A 28 -10.44 6.95 -5.31
C VAL A 28 -11.83 7.26 -5.84
N ASP A 29 -12.55 6.20 -6.17
CA ASP A 29 -14.00 6.22 -6.35
C ASP A 29 -14.64 6.04 -4.97
N ILE A 30 -14.95 7.17 -4.33
CA ILE A 30 -15.44 7.20 -2.95
C ILE A 30 -16.72 6.37 -2.76
N PRO A 31 -17.81 6.52 -3.56
CA PRO A 31 -18.99 5.67 -3.40
C PRO A 31 -18.69 4.18 -3.47
N LYS A 32 -17.83 3.77 -4.41
CA LYS A 32 -17.42 2.37 -4.54
C LYS A 32 -16.56 1.90 -3.38
N LEU A 33 -15.72 2.77 -2.81
CA LEU A 33 -14.91 2.46 -1.64
C LEU A 33 -15.77 2.31 -0.38
N VAL A 34 -16.71 3.23 -0.14
CA VAL A 34 -17.65 3.14 0.99
C VAL A 34 -18.41 1.82 0.96
N ASN A 35 -18.94 1.45 -0.21
CA ASN A 35 -19.61 0.16 -0.39
C ASN A 35 -18.69 -1.04 -0.17
N ALA A 36 -17.43 -0.95 -0.61
CA ALA A 36 -16.45 -2.01 -0.40
C ALA A 36 -16.07 -2.15 1.10
N VAL A 37 -16.03 -1.05 1.84
CA VAL A 37 -15.80 -1.02 3.28
C VAL A 37 -16.95 -1.66 4.03
N ALA A 38 -18.19 -1.23 3.77
CA ALA A 38 -19.38 -1.77 4.42
C ALA A 38 -19.56 -3.28 4.18
N ASN A 39 -19.23 -3.76 2.98
CA ASN A 39 -19.41 -5.16 2.59
C ASN A 39 -18.15 -6.02 2.76
N GLN A 40 -17.04 -5.46 3.25
CA GLN A 40 -15.74 -6.13 3.29
C GLN A 40 -15.32 -6.78 1.97
N SER A 41 -15.60 -6.13 0.83
CA SER A 41 -15.46 -6.74 -0.51
C SER A 41 -14.02 -7.12 -0.87
N TRP A 42 -13.01 -6.73 -0.09
CA TRP A 42 -11.64 -7.22 -0.30
C TRP A 42 -11.51 -8.71 0.03
N LYS A 43 -12.41 -9.27 0.85
CA LYS A 43 -12.38 -10.69 1.23
C LYS A 43 -12.60 -11.63 0.03
N ASP A 44 -13.19 -11.15 -1.06
CA ASP A 44 -13.28 -11.90 -2.32
C ASP A 44 -11.90 -12.23 -2.91
N TYR A 45 -10.89 -11.40 -2.64
CA TYR A 45 -9.53 -11.53 -3.16
C TYR A 45 -8.52 -11.92 -2.08
N ALA A 46 -8.77 -11.50 -0.84
CA ALA A 46 -7.92 -11.75 0.31
C ALA A 46 -8.79 -12.17 1.53
N PRO A 47 -9.31 -13.42 1.55
CA PRO A 47 -10.28 -13.86 2.56
C PRO A 47 -9.77 -13.80 4.00
N MET A 48 -8.47 -13.99 4.18
CA MET A 48 -7.80 -13.99 5.49
C MET A 48 -7.29 -12.61 5.90
N GLN A 49 -7.41 -11.61 5.01
CA GLN A 49 -6.93 -10.27 5.29
C GLN A 49 -7.99 -9.49 6.08
N GLU A 50 -7.63 -9.10 7.28
CA GLU A 50 -8.47 -8.24 8.12
C GLU A 50 -7.99 -6.79 8.01
N PHE A 51 -8.97 -5.89 7.84
CA PHE A 51 -8.78 -4.46 7.92
C PHE A 51 -9.87 -3.90 8.83
N ASN A 52 -9.49 -3.07 9.80
CA ASN A 52 -10.43 -2.40 10.69
C ASN A 52 -10.76 -1.01 10.15
N PHE A 53 -11.54 -0.97 9.06
CA PHE A 53 -12.04 0.29 8.51
C PHE A 53 -13.35 0.67 9.20
N ASP A 54 -13.45 1.93 9.62
CA ASP A 54 -14.74 2.51 10.00
C ASP A 54 -15.59 2.77 8.76
N VAL A 55 -16.90 2.59 8.88
CA VAL A 55 -17.86 3.03 7.85
C VAL A 55 -18.08 4.53 8.03
N PRO A 56 -17.88 5.37 7.00
CA PRO A 56 -18.03 6.80 7.16
C PRO A 56 -19.49 7.18 7.38
N GLN A 57 -19.72 8.14 8.27
CA GLN A 57 -21.00 8.82 8.39
C GLN A 57 -21.02 9.96 7.38
N THR A 58 -21.52 9.72 6.18
CA THR A 58 -21.51 10.72 5.10
C THR A 58 -22.91 11.24 4.80
N ASP A 59 -23.06 12.55 4.70
CA ASP A 59 -24.32 13.16 4.24
C ASP A 59 -24.69 12.70 2.82
N ARG A 60 -25.96 12.33 2.64
CA ARG A 60 -26.49 11.80 1.37
C ARG A 60 -26.34 12.78 0.21
N ARG A 61 -26.43 14.08 0.44
CA ARG A 61 -26.27 15.12 -0.59
C ARG A 61 -24.82 15.22 -1.03
N VAL A 62 -23.87 15.15 -0.09
CA VAL A 62 -22.44 15.13 -0.40
C VAL A 62 -22.10 13.89 -1.22
N MET A 63 -22.61 12.71 -0.84
CA MET A 63 -22.44 11.49 -1.62
C MET A 63 -23.04 11.60 -3.04
N ALA A 64 -24.18 12.27 -3.20
CA ALA A 64 -24.78 12.51 -4.51
C ALA A 64 -23.91 13.43 -5.37
N LEU A 65 -23.31 14.48 -4.79
CA LEU A 65 -22.40 15.38 -5.50
C LEU A 65 -21.10 14.67 -5.91
N VAL A 66 -20.50 13.91 -4.99
CA VAL A 66 -19.29 13.12 -5.28
C VAL A 66 -19.56 12.09 -6.39
N SER A 67 -20.71 11.41 -6.34
CA SER A 67 -21.14 10.49 -7.41
C SER A 67 -21.41 11.20 -8.74
N GLY A 68 -21.76 12.49 -8.70
CA GLY A 68 -21.94 13.36 -9.86
C GLY A 68 -20.64 13.92 -10.45
N GLY A 69 -19.47 13.52 -9.92
CA GLY A 69 -18.17 13.96 -10.43
C GLY A 69 -17.65 15.26 -9.82
N LEU A 70 -18.02 15.57 -8.57
CA LEU A 70 -17.51 16.76 -7.87
C LEU A 70 -15.98 16.72 -7.66
N LEU A 71 -15.41 15.54 -7.45
CA LEU A 71 -13.97 15.39 -7.16
C LEU A 71 -13.12 15.60 -8.42
N PRO A 72 -11.93 16.20 -8.30
CA PRO A 72 -11.01 16.38 -9.42
C PRO A 72 -10.48 15.03 -9.92
N SER A 73 -10.06 15.01 -11.19
CA SER A 73 -9.41 13.85 -11.83
C SER A 73 -7.93 13.70 -11.43
N GLU A 74 -7.65 13.81 -10.13
CA GLU A 74 -6.33 13.69 -9.54
C GLU A 74 -6.34 12.57 -8.48
N PRO A 75 -5.18 12.03 -8.06
CA PRO A 75 -5.12 11.07 -6.96
C PRO A 75 -5.59 11.69 -5.63
N GLN A 76 -6.59 11.09 -5.00
CA GLN A 76 -7.03 11.51 -3.66
C GLN A 76 -6.13 10.99 -2.56
N ILE A 77 -5.41 9.88 -2.78
CA ILE A 77 -4.33 9.42 -1.90
C ILE A 77 -3.02 9.76 -2.60
N ILE A 78 -2.11 10.42 -1.88
CA ILE A 78 -0.87 10.94 -2.44
C ILE A 78 0.32 10.49 -1.59
N SER A 79 1.31 9.87 -2.23
CA SER A 79 2.58 9.53 -1.60
C SER A 79 3.41 10.79 -1.32
N ARG A 80 3.80 11.01 -0.06
CA ARG A 80 4.73 12.10 0.30
C ARG A 80 6.14 11.79 -0.21
N SER A 81 6.73 12.75 -0.92
CA SER A 81 8.09 12.59 -1.47
C SER A 81 9.23 12.74 -0.44
N ARG A 82 9.01 13.52 0.63
CA ARG A 82 10.06 13.88 1.62
C ARG A 82 9.87 13.27 3.02
N GLN A 83 8.63 12.98 3.42
CA GLN A 83 8.28 12.51 4.77
C GLN A 83 7.74 11.08 4.81
N PHE A 84 7.80 10.33 3.70
CA PHE A 84 7.37 8.93 3.54
C PHE A 84 6.12 8.54 4.34
N GLY A 85 5.00 8.60 3.63
CA GLY A 85 3.68 8.27 4.13
C GLY A 85 2.65 8.62 3.06
N VAL A 86 1.40 8.52 3.43
CA VAL A 86 0.27 8.90 2.58
C VAL A 86 -0.36 10.19 3.12
N VAL A 87 -0.93 10.97 2.21
CA VAL A 87 -1.89 12.02 2.56
C VAL A 87 -3.11 11.86 1.70
N THR A 88 -4.18 12.47 2.16
CA THR A 88 -5.38 12.65 1.37
C THR A 88 -5.52 14.08 0.92
N ASN A 89 -6.21 14.27 -0.21
CA ASN A 89 -6.66 15.56 -0.67
C ASN A 89 -7.88 15.35 -1.58
N VAL A 90 -9.05 15.85 -1.19
CA VAL A 90 -10.24 15.81 -2.06
C VAL A 90 -10.27 16.95 -3.08
N GLY A 91 -9.37 17.93 -2.95
CA GLY A 91 -9.12 18.98 -3.94
C GLY A 91 -10.25 20.00 -4.10
N ILE A 92 -11.10 20.14 -3.08
CA ILE A 92 -12.23 21.08 -3.07
C ILE A 92 -11.95 22.12 -1.98
N SER A 93 -11.73 23.37 -2.38
CA SER A 93 -11.56 24.49 -1.45
C SER A 93 -12.85 25.25 -1.18
N GLU A 94 -13.84 25.15 -2.06
CA GLU A 94 -15.13 25.82 -1.94
C GLU A 94 -16.18 25.13 -2.82
N VAL A 95 -17.43 25.08 -2.34
CA VAL A 95 -18.57 24.62 -3.15
C VAL A 95 -19.49 25.82 -3.40
N ILE A 96 -19.43 26.36 -4.62
CA ILE A 96 -20.29 27.46 -5.06
C ILE A 96 -21.40 26.89 -5.96
N ARG A 97 -22.65 27.08 -5.55
CA ARG A 97 -23.84 26.82 -6.40
C ARG A 97 -24.80 27.99 -6.31
N ASP A 98 -25.34 28.38 -7.45
CA ASP A 98 -26.30 29.49 -7.58
C ASP A 98 -25.76 30.81 -6.97
N GLY A 99 -24.45 31.05 -7.11
CA GLY A 99 -23.77 32.23 -6.58
C GLY A 99 -23.63 32.27 -5.05
N LYS A 100 -23.87 31.15 -4.35
CA LYS A 100 -23.72 31.04 -2.90
C LYS A 100 -22.71 29.96 -2.53
N THR A 101 -21.93 30.22 -1.50
CA THR A 101 -21.06 29.24 -0.84
C THR A 101 -21.90 28.32 0.04
N HIS A 102 -21.53 27.04 0.09
CA HIS A 102 -22.24 26.01 0.86
C HIS A 102 -21.32 25.38 1.92
N ASP A 103 -21.07 26.11 3.01
CA ASP A 103 -20.13 25.72 4.08
C ASP A 103 -20.43 24.34 4.68
N ASN A 104 -21.71 24.00 4.89
CA ASN A 104 -22.11 22.68 5.39
C ASN A 104 -21.63 21.53 4.49
N ILE A 105 -21.54 21.76 3.16
CA ILE A 105 -21.03 20.74 2.22
C ILE A 105 -19.52 20.59 2.39
N PHE A 106 -18.82 21.71 2.61
CA PHE A 106 -17.38 21.70 2.85
C PHE A 106 -17.01 20.95 4.15
N GLU A 107 -17.73 21.19 5.25
CA GLU A 107 -17.51 20.46 6.51
C GLU A 107 -17.72 18.95 6.36
N GLU A 108 -18.73 18.54 5.59
CA GLU A 108 -18.97 17.12 5.32
C GLU A 108 -17.92 16.50 4.39
N LEU A 109 -17.37 17.26 3.45
CA LEU A 109 -16.24 16.83 2.62
C LEU A 109 -14.97 16.66 3.46
N ASP A 110 -14.73 17.53 4.44
CA ASP A 110 -13.58 17.42 5.35
C ASP A 110 -13.65 16.14 6.21
N LYS A 111 -14.84 15.82 6.75
CA LYS A 111 -15.07 14.53 7.44
C LYS A 111 -14.83 13.33 6.54
N LEU A 112 -15.25 13.42 5.27
CA LEU A 112 -15.01 12.37 4.28
C LEU A 112 -13.52 12.23 3.95
N GLU A 113 -12.79 13.35 3.88
CA GLU A 113 -11.34 13.34 3.67
C GLU A 113 -10.59 12.72 4.87
N GLU A 114 -10.96 13.09 6.10
CA GLU A 114 -10.43 12.48 7.33
C GLU A 114 -10.64 10.96 7.35
N TRP A 115 -11.84 10.51 6.99
CA TRP A 115 -12.12 9.08 6.84
C TRP A 115 -11.26 8.44 5.74
N LEU A 116 -11.11 9.08 4.59
CA LEU A 116 -10.26 8.54 3.53
C LEU A 116 -8.81 8.42 4.01
N ARG A 117 -8.35 9.35 4.85
CA ARG A 117 -7.00 9.34 5.41
C ARG A 117 -6.79 8.12 6.29
N SER A 118 -7.75 7.82 7.17
CA SER A 118 -7.65 6.64 8.04
C SER A 118 -7.58 5.33 7.22
N VAL A 119 -8.38 5.22 6.16
CA VAL A 119 -8.31 4.10 5.21
C VAL A 119 -6.93 4.03 4.55
N ALA A 120 -6.42 5.15 4.05
CA ALA A 120 -5.12 5.20 3.38
C ALA A 120 -3.98 4.80 4.32
N GLU A 121 -4.00 5.27 5.57
CA GLU A 121 -2.99 4.96 6.58
C GLU A 121 -3.01 3.48 6.97
N ILE A 122 -4.20 2.87 7.15
CA ILE A 122 -4.34 1.42 7.39
C ILE A 122 -3.74 0.61 6.25
N LEU A 123 -4.05 1.00 5.00
CA LEU A 123 -3.49 0.33 3.81
C LEU A 123 -1.97 0.51 3.72
N ASN A 124 -1.46 1.71 4.01
CA ASN A 124 -0.03 1.98 3.98
C ASN A 124 0.73 1.21 5.08
N ARG A 125 0.14 1.14 6.28
CA ARG A 125 0.65 0.32 7.39
C ARG A 125 0.70 -1.16 6.99
N HIS A 126 -0.34 -1.64 6.32
CA HIS A 126 -0.37 -3.02 5.85
C HIS A 126 0.69 -3.29 4.78
N LEU A 127 0.89 -2.38 3.83
CA LEU A 127 1.98 -2.46 2.86
C LEU A 127 3.34 -2.53 3.57
N TYR A 128 3.62 -1.61 4.49
CA TYR A 128 4.87 -1.58 5.25
C TYR A 128 5.11 -2.88 6.02
N THR A 129 4.14 -3.31 6.82
CA THR A 129 4.26 -4.51 7.66
C THR A 129 4.33 -5.80 6.85
N SER A 130 3.75 -5.83 5.64
CA SER A 130 3.90 -6.97 4.73
C SER A 130 5.32 -7.05 4.18
N LEU A 131 5.91 -5.90 3.81
CA LEU A 131 7.31 -5.85 3.41
C LEU A 131 8.24 -6.26 4.55
N GLU A 132 7.94 -5.84 5.78
CA GLU A 132 8.71 -6.18 6.98
C GLU A 132 8.70 -7.67 7.26
N LYS A 133 7.51 -8.29 7.29
CA LYS A 133 7.37 -9.75 7.46
C LYS A 133 8.10 -10.52 6.36
N GLN A 134 8.04 -10.05 5.12
CA GLN A 134 8.74 -10.69 4.02
C GLN A 134 10.26 -10.57 4.17
N TYR A 135 10.75 -9.41 4.60
CA TYR A 135 12.16 -9.20 4.89
C TYR A 135 12.66 -10.10 6.03
N ASP A 136 11.93 -10.16 7.14
CA ASP A 136 12.26 -11.02 8.27
C ASP A 136 12.30 -12.50 7.87
N PHE A 137 11.33 -12.94 7.06
CA PHE A 137 11.32 -14.30 6.54
C PHE A 137 12.53 -14.56 5.63
N LEU A 138 12.79 -13.70 4.65
CA LEU A 138 13.90 -13.86 3.70
C LEU A 138 15.28 -13.81 4.35
N THR A 139 15.39 -13.14 5.49
CA THR A 139 16.63 -13.04 6.28
C THR A 139 16.71 -14.06 7.42
N SER A 140 15.70 -14.92 7.56
CA SER A 140 15.72 -16.01 8.55
C SER A 140 16.69 -17.12 8.17
N ASP A 141 17.28 -17.77 9.17
CA ASP A 141 18.17 -18.92 8.98
C ASP A 141 17.53 -20.02 8.11
N THR A 142 16.23 -20.26 8.28
CA THR A 142 15.49 -21.25 7.50
C THR A 142 15.47 -20.89 6.02
N ALA A 143 15.05 -19.68 5.67
CA ALA A 143 14.98 -19.26 4.27
C ALA A 143 16.36 -19.19 3.61
N ILE A 144 17.38 -18.72 4.35
CA ILE A 144 18.77 -18.70 3.87
C ILE A 144 19.24 -20.14 3.59
N LYS A 145 19.03 -21.06 4.53
CA LYS A 145 19.43 -22.46 4.37
C LYS A 145 18.73 -23.12 3.18
N GLU A 146 17.42 -22.95 3.06
CA GLU A 146 16.65 -23.49 1.94
C GLU A 146 17.12 -22.92 0.59
N SER A 147 17.41 -21.62 0.53
CA SER A 147 17.95 -20.97 -0.67
C SER A 147 19.32 -21.54 -1.05
N LEU A 148 20.23 -21.72 -0.08
CA LEU A 148 21.55 -22.31 -0.33
C LEU A 148 21.46 -23.76 -0.84
N LEU A 149 20.59 -24.58 -0.24
CA LEU A 149 20.37 -25.97 -0.65
C LEU A 149 19.75 -26.06 -2.04
N THR A 150 18.72 -25.25 -2.32
CA THR A 150 18.00 -25.24 -3.61
C THR A 150 18.92 -24.84 -4.76
N ASN A 151 19.84 -23.92 -4.52
CA ASN A 151 20.82 -23.48 -5.51
C ASN A 151 22.12 -24.30 -5.49
N GLU A 152 22.14 -25.44 -4.78
CA GLU A 152 23.27 -26.37 -4.70
C GLU A 152 24.61 -25.72 -4.28
N TYR A 153 24.55 -24.66 -3.46
CA TYR A 153 25.76 -24.05 -2.92
C TYR A 153 26.44 -24.99 -1.93
N LEU A 154 27.75 -25.18 -2.12
CA LEU A 154 28.59 -26.03 -1.28
C LEU A 154 29.52 -25.17 -0.44
N PHE A 155 29.68 -25.57 0.82
CA PHE A 155 30.58 -24.92 1.77
C PHE A 155 31.45 -25.94 2.50
N THR A 156 32.67 -25.54 2.85
CA THR A 156 33.56 -26.30 3.74
C THR A 156 33.10 -26.17 5.20
N ALA A 157 33.62 -27.02 6.08
CA ALA A 157 33.28 -27.00 7.51
C ALA A 157 33.62 -25.66 8.22
N ASP A 158 34.59 -24.89 7.71
CA ASP A 158 34.94 -23.55 8.19
C ASP A 158 34.17 -22.42 7.47
N GLY A 159 33.18 -22.76 6.64
CA GLY A 159 32.26 -21.81 6.01
C GLY A 159 32.74 -21.17 4.70
N ARG A 160 33.82 -21.66 4.08
CA ARG A 160 34.30 -21.16 2.78
C ARG A 160 33.53 -21.79 1.63
N SER A 161 33.30 -21.03 0.55
CA SER A 161 32.63 -21.56 -0.65
C SER A 161 33.47 -22.64 -1.34
N ALA A 162 32.86 -23.80 -1.59
CA ALA A 162 33.44 -24.94 -2.28
C ALA A 162 32.93 -25.09 -3.74
N ASN A 163 32.10 -24.16 -4.22
CA ASN A 163 31.48 -24.25 -5.55
C ASN A 163 32.50 -24.39 -6.70
N HIS A 164 33.65 -23.72 -6.59
CA HIS A 164 34.73 -23.77 -7.58
C HIS A 164 35.36 -25.17 -7.74
N LEU A 165 35.25 -26.05 -6.73
CA LEU A 165 35.76 -27.42 -6.81
C LEU A 165 34.97 -28.27 -7.81
N VAL A 166 33.68 -27.95 -8.02
CA VAL A 166 32.84 -28.62 -9.03
C VAL A 166 33.36 -28.33 -10.44
N GLU A 167 33.82 -27.10 -10.71
CA GLU A 167 34.41 -26.73 -11.99
C GLU A 167 35.77 -27.38 -12.23
N LEU A 168 36.59 -27.51 -11.17
CA LEU A 168 37.89 -28.19 -11.25
C LEU A 168 37.72 -29.67 -11.60
N ASN A 169 36.76 -30.38 -10.99
CA ASN A 169 36.46 -31.78 -11.32
C ASN A 169 35.94 -31.98 -12.75
N LYS A 170 35.19 -31.00 -13.29
CA LYS A 170 34.76 -31.04 -14.70
C LYS A 170 35.92 -30.87 -15.69
N ARG A 171 36.99 -30.15 -15.32
CA ARG A 171 38.17 -29.94 -16.17
C ARG A 171 39.11 -31.14 -16.17
N THR A 172 39.18 -31.91 -15.09
CA THR A 172 40.09 -33.06 -14.95
C THR A 172 39.57 -34.36 -15.56
N SER A 173 38.27 -34.49 -15.82
CA SER A 173 37.67 -35.71 -16.40
C SER A 173 37.87 -35.88 -17.92
N LYS A 174 38.68 -35.03 -18.58
CA LYS A 174 39.12 -35.22 -19.96
C LYS A 174 40.53 -35.82 -19.96
N ASN A 175 40.65 -37.12 -19.70
CA ASN A 175 41.82 -37.94 -20.03
C ASN A 175 41.37 -39.39 -20.21
#